data_AF-V2YF95-F1
#
_entry.id   AF-V2YF95-F1
#
_cell.length_a   1.000
_cell.length_b   1.000
_cell.length_c   1.000
_cell.angle_alpha   90.00
_cell.angle_beta   90.00
_cell.angle_gamma   90.00
#
_symmetry.space_group_name_H-M   'P 1'
#
loop_
_entity.id
_entity.type
_entity.pdbx_description
1 polymer ?
#
loop_
_entity_poly.entity_id
_entity_poly.type
_entity_poly.pdbx_seq_one_letter_code
_entity_poly.pdbx_strand_id
1 'polypeptide(L)'
;MLEICDFIFLFSGCISIIYTRFEGTHEAIIDKETWEIVQKSREHRRRPTKMGEMGLFSGLAYCADCGAKLYHHRSITLTKEQESYICSNYQSRKKCTAHYIRAVVLEQLVLQNLQRVVAYAQEDENEFVRRVMENKTAVQRAEQEQAKRKLEKQERRISELDRIIQQLYEDRVSGALSAERFAKLSGGYEKEQEELKQSAKELQAIVNTIETQAVNVQSFLKIVRKYTAPTELTPALLREFVEKIVVHAPDKSSGHRTQRIDVHYNFIGEIDFSPEYSRVSRQTTT
;
A
#
# COMPACT_ATOMS: atom_id res chain seq x y z
N MET A 1 3.94 -22.12 -26.03
CA MET A 1 4.31 -20.71 -25.82
C MET A 1 4.02 -20.39 -24.38
N LEU A 2 5.00 -20.56 -23.49
CA LEU A 2 4.94 -19.99 -22.15
C LEU A 2 5.15 -18.49 -22.35
N GLU A 3 4.11 -17.69 -22.15
CA GLU A 3 4.29 -16.24 -22.18
C GLU A 3 5.18 -15.83 -21.00
N ILE A 4 5.90 -14.72 -21.12
CA ILE A 4 6.76 -14.18 -20.06
C ILE A 4 6.01 -14.06 -18.72
N CYS A 5 4.67 -13.95 -18.75
CA CYS A 5 3.79 -14.01 -17.59
C CYS A 5 3.82 -15.36 -16.84
N ASP A 6 3.86 -16.50 -17.54
CA ASP A 6 3.88 -17.83 -16.89
C ASP A 6 5.17 -18.07 -16.10
N PHE A 7 6.29 -17.55 -16.61
CA PHE A 7 7.59 -17.62 -15.93
C PHE A 7 7.64 -16.74 -14.67
N ILE A 8 6.92 -15.61 -14.70
CA ILE A 8 6.80 -14.65 -13.60
C ILE A 8 6.04 -15.29 -12.43
N PHE A 9 4.90 -15.97 -12.68
CA PHE A 9 4.08 -16.51 -11.58
C PHE A 9 4.72 -17.70 -10.83
N LEU A 10 5.57 -18.48 -11.51
CA LEU A 10 6.35 -19.56 -10.89
C LEU A 10 7.25 -19.09 -9.74
N PHE A 11 7.74 -17.85 -9.75
CA PHE A 11 8.60 -17.37 -8.66
C PHE A 11 7.85 -17.08 -7.35
N SER A 12 6.54 -16.80 -7.44
CA SER A 12 5.69 -16.44 -6.30
C SER A 12 4.91 -17.61 -5.69
N GLY A 13 5.25 -18.86 -6.03
CA GLY A 13 4.52 -20.05 -5.54
C GLY A 13 3.15 -20.25 -6.20
N CYS A 14 2.93 -19.68 -7.40
CA CYS A 14 1.65 -19.75 -8.12
C CYS A 14 1.78 -20.45 -9.47
N ILE A 15 0.79 -21.26 -9.83
CA ILE A 15 0.67 -21.85 -11.17
C ILE A 15 -0.63 -21.34 -11.81
N SER A 16 -0.54 -20.91 -13.07
CA SER A 16 -1.68 -20.46 -13.87
C SER A 16 -2.05 -21.55 -14.87
N ILE A 17 -3.29 -22.03 -14.84
CA ILE A 17 -3.87 -22.86 -15.91
C ILE A 17 -5.07 -22.09 -16.47
N ILE A 18 -4.92 -21.56 -17.68
CA ILE A 18 -5.98 -21.01 -18.54
C ILE A 18 -6.92 -20.02 -17.78
N TYR A 19 -6.38 -19.10 -16.98
CA TYR A 19 -7.06 -18.08 -16.13
C TYR A 19 -7.35 -18.44 -14.66
N THR A 20 -7.04 -19.64 -14.19
CA THR A 20 -7.20 -19.98 -12.77
C THR A 20 -5.84 -19.97 -12.08
N ARG A 21 -5.67 -19.08 -11.08
CA ARG A 21 -4.45 -18.99 -10.26
C ARG A 21 -4.60 -19.85 -9.03
N PHE A 22 -3.72 -20.83 -8.87
CA PHE A 22 -3.59 -21.64 -7.66
C PHE A 22 -2.43 -21.10 -6.83
N GLU A 23 -2.70 -20.76 -5.56
CA GLU A 23 -1.69 -20.25 -4.62
C GLU A 23 -1.13 -21.41 -3.77
N GLY A 24 0.17 -21.37 -3.45
CA GLY A 24 0.79 -22.30 -2.49
C GLY A 24 1.06 -23.70 -3.03
N THR A 25 1.07 -23.89 -4.35
CA THR A 25 1.28 -25.21 -4.98
C THR A 25 2.73 -25.69 -4.87
N HIS A 26 3.67 -24.78 -4.67
CA HIS A 26 5.09 -25.06 -4.51
C HIS A 26 5.76 -24.00 -3.63
N GLU A 27 6.96 -24.31 -3.13
CA GLU A 27 7.76 -23.38 -2.35
C GLU A 27 8.12 -22.15 -3.20
N ALA A 28 7.85 -20.96 -2.67
CA ALA A 28 8.14 -19.71 -3.36
C ALA A 28 9.66 -19.48 -3.43
N ILE A 29 10.15 -19.20 -4.63
CA ILE A 29 11.59 -18.94 -4.88
C ILE A 29 11.96 -17.52 -4.42
N ILE A 30 11.02 -16.59 -4.49
CA ILE A 30 11.19 -15.18 -4.10
C ILE A 30 10.15 -14.88 -3.02
N ASP A 31 10.55 -14.14 -1.99
CA ASP A 31 9.64 -13.68 -0.96
C ASP A 31 8.56 -12.74 -1.54
N LYS A 32 7.38 -12.80 -0.95
CA LYS A 32 6.21 -12.04 -1.41
C LYS A 32 6.45 -10.52 -1.35
N GLU A 33 7.22 -10.06 -0.37
CA GLU A 33 7.54 -8.63 -0.19
C GLU A 33 8.38 -8.12 -1.38
N THR A 34 9.47 -8.82 -1.73
CA THR A 34 10.33 -8.53 -2.88
C THR A 34 9.55 -8.63 -4.19
N TRP A 35 8.67 -9.63 -4.30
CA TRP A 35 7.78 -9.77 -5.46
C TRP A 35 6.91 -8.52 -5.66
N GLU A 36 6.24 -8.06 -4.60
CA GLU A 36 5.37 -6.89 -4.64
C GLU A 36 6.16 -5.61 -4.97
N ILE A 37 7.35 -5.43 -4.39
CA ILE A 37 8.24 -4.30 -4.71
C ILE A 37 8.61 -4.29 -6.20
N VAL A 38 8.95 -5.45 -6.77
CA VAL A 38 9.29 -5.56 -8.19
C VAL A 38 8.09 -5.28 -9.07
N GLN A 39 6.89 -5.80 -8.74
CA GLN A 39 5.67 -5.49 -9.50
C GLN A 39 5.37 -3.99 -9.48
N LYS A 40 5.41 -3.35 -8.30
CA LYS A 40 5.27 -1.88 -8.18
C LYS A 40 6.34 -1.15 -9.00
N SER A 41 7.59 -1.60 -8.98
CA SER A 41 8.65 -0.98 -9.79
C SER A 41 8.40 -1.12 -11.29
N ARG A 42 7.72 -2.19 -11.74
CA ARG A 42 7.37 -2.39 -13.16
C ARG A 42 6.19 -1.52 -13.59
N GLU A 43 5.21 -1.30 -12.73
CA GLU A 43 4.12 -0.33 -12.99
C GLU A 43 4.67 1.08 -13.17
N HIS A 44 5.69 1.43 -12.40
CA HIS A 44 6.39 2.72 -12.47
C HIS A 44 7.53 2.74 -13.50
N ARG A 45 7.51 1.84 -14.50
CA ARG A 45 8.59 1.74 -15.49
C ARG A 45 8.80 3.07 -16.21
N ARG A 46 10.04 3.52 -16.10
CA ARG A 46 10.57 4.72 -16.71
C ARG A 46 10.84 4.47 -18.21
N ARG A 47 10.11 5.15 -19.10
CA ARG A 47 10.44 5.15 -20.54
C ARG A 47 11.59 6.14 -20.78
N PRO A 48 12.76 5.70 -21.30
CA PRO A 48 13.86 6.59 -21.59
C PRO A 48 13.41 7.70 -22.54
N THR A 49 13.81 8.94 -22.25
CA THR A 49 13.57 10.08 -23.15
C THR A 49 14.88 10.48 -23.83
N LYS A 50 14.79 11.28 -24.90
CA LYS A 50 15.97 11.77 -25.63
C LYS A 50 16.93 12.60 -24.75
N MET A 51 16.47 13.08 -23.60
CA MET A 51 17.26 13.87 -22.64
C MET A 51 18.01 13.03 -21.59
N GLY A 52 18.07 11.70 -21.77
CA GLY A 52 18.84 10.80 -20.90
C GLY A 52 18.11 10.43 -19.63
N GLU A 53 18.81 10.48 -18.49
CA GLU A 53 18.28 10.07 -17.19
C GLU A 53 17.09 10.93 -16.75
N MET A 54 16.02 10.27 -16.32
CA MET A 54 14.83 10.94 -15.80
C MET A 54 14.99 11.25 -14.31
N GLY A 55 14.43 12.37 -13.86
CA GLY A 55 14.55 12.82 -12.47
C GLY A 55 14.09 11.78 -11.44
N LEU A 56 14.67 11.84 -10.24
CA LEU A 56 14.51 10.87 -9.14
C LEU A 56 13.07 10.50 -8.81
N PHE A 57 12.14 11.46 -8.87
CA PHE A 57 10.73 11.27 -8.49
C PHE A 57 9.79 11.00 -9.68
N SER A 58 10.35 10.73 -10.87
CA SER A 58 9.55 10.41 -12.06
C SER A 58 8.77 9.13 -11.83
N GLY A 59 7.44 9.24 -11.87
CA GLY A 59 6.51 8.15 -11.57
C GLY A 59 6.06 8.08 -10.10
N LEU A 60 6.71 8.78 -9.18
CA LEU A 60 6.40 8.75 -7.74
C LEU A 60 5.65 10.01 -7.27
N ALA A 61 5.78 11.14 -7.97
CA ALA A 61 5.13 12.40 -7.58
C ALA A 61 3.73 12.58 -8.19
N TYR A 62 2.75 12.93 -7.35
CA TYR A 62 1.34 13.10 -7.68
C TYR A 62 0.79 14.44 -7.15
N CYS A 63 -0.22 14.97 -7.84
CA CYS A 63 -0.91 16.20 -7.46
C CYS A 63 -2.01 15.90 -6.44
N ALA A 64 -2.07 16.67 -5.35
CA ALA A 64 -3.11 16.54 -4.34
C ALA A 64 -4.52 16.81 -4.89
N ASP A 65 -4.68 17.87 -5.69
CA ASP A 65 -6.00 18.33 -6.13
C ASP A 65 -6.61 17.45 -7.23
N CYS A 66 -5.79 16.99 -8.19
CA CYS A 66 -6.30 16.28 -9.37
C CYS A 66 -5.82 14.83 -9.49
N GLY A 67 -5.03 14.33 -8.54
CA GLY A 67 -4.48 12.97 -8.51
C GLY A 67 -3.53 12.63 -9.67
N ALA A 68 -3.22 13.57 -10.56
CA ALA A 68 -2.42 13.31 -11.75
C ALA A 68 -0.93 13.34 -11.43
N LYS A 69 -0.13 12.60 -12.20
CA LYS A 69 1.33 12.56 -12.05
C LYS A 69 1.96 13.92 -12.32
N LEU A 70 3.03 14.24 -11.59
CA LEU A 70 3.90 15.38 -11.90
C LEU A 70 5.03 14.91 -12.82
N TYR A 71 5.25 15.65 -13.91
CA TYR A 71 6.35 15.41 -14.83
C TYR A 71 7.54 16.30 -14.52
N HIS A 72 8.74 15.73 -14.67
CA HIS A 72 9.99 16.46 -14.55
C HIS A 72 10.15 17.40 -15.75
N HIS A 73 10.04 18.69 -15.49
CA HIS A 73 10.24 19.77 -16.44
C HIS A 73 11.71 20.22 -16.39
N ARG A 74 12.43 19.91 -17.47
CA ARG A 74 13.84 20.26 -17.67
C ARG A 74 14.08 20.74 -19.10
N SER A 75 15.10 21.57 -19.27
CA SER A 75 15.54 22.11 -20.56
C SER A 75 17.07 22.15 -20.57
N ILE A 76 17.67 22.13 -21.75
CA ILE A 76 19.12 22.31 -21.93
C ILE A 76 19.56 23.69 -21.37
N THR A 77 18.66 24.68 -21.42
CA THR A 77 18.91 26.03 -20.90
C THR A 77 18.68 26.18 -19.39
N LEU A 78 18.07 25.18 -18.73
CA LEU A 78 17.76 25.23 -17.31
C LEU A 78 18.89 24.59 -16.51
N THR A 79 19.34 25.26 -15.45
CA THR A 79 20.24 24.65 -14.47
C THR A 79 19.48 23.65 -13.59
N LYS A 80 20.20 22.72 -12.96
CA LYS A 80 19.60 21.70 -12.05
C LYS A 80 18.71 22.34 -10.96
N GLU A 81 19.10 23.51 -10.48
CA GLU A 81 18.38 24.29 -9.46
C GLU A 81 17.03 24.86 -9.94
N GLN A 82 16.89 25.03 -11.26
CA GLN A 82 15.69 25.56 -11.91
C GLN A 82 14.76 24.46 -12.42
N GLU A 83 15.21 23.20 -12.44
CA GLU A 83 14.36 22.07 -12.79
C GLU A 83 13.20 21.92 -11.79
N SER A 84 12.04 21.51 -12.28
CA SER A 84 10.83 21.39 -11.46
C SER A 84 9.97 20.21 -11.85
N TYR A 85 9.12 19.77 -10.94
CA TYR A 85 8.05 18.81 -11.18
C TYR A 85 6.74 19.58 -11.33
N ILE A 86 6.06 19.39 -12.47
CA ILE A 86 4.83 20.13 -12.82
C ILE A 86 3.69 19.14 -13.03
N CYS A 87 2.51 19.47 -12.51
CA CYS A 87 1.32 18.63 -12.71
C CYS A 87 0.98 18.49 -14.21
N SER A 88 0.82 17.25 -14.66
CA SER A 88 0.49 16.90 -16.04
C SER A 88 -0.83 17.50 -16.54
N ASN A 89 -1.88 17.51 -15.71
CA ASN A 89 -3.17 18.13 -16.06
C ASN A 89 -3.06 19.65 -16.23
N TYR A 90 -2.30 20.33 -15.38
CA TYR A 90 -2.03 21.76 -15.53
C TYR A 90 -1.24 22.04 -16.82
N GLN A 91 -0.19 21.26 -17.08
CA GLN A 91 0.64 21.41 -18.27
C GLN A 91 -0.15 21.16 -19.57
N SER A 92 -1.07 20.20 -19.57
CA SER A 92 -1.96 19.90 -20.70
C SER A 92 -3.21 20.79 -20.78
N ARG A 93 -3.27 21.87 -19.99
CA ARG A 93 -4.38 22.84 -19.93
C ARG A 93 -5.75 22.21 -19.58
N LYS A 94 -5.73 21.09 -18.86
CA LYS A 94 -6.93 20.50 -18.23
C LYS A 94 -7.23 21.23 -16.91
N LYS A 95 -8.35 20.89 -16.26
CA LYS A 95 -8.76 21.48 -14.97
C LYS A 95 -7.81 21.05 -13.84
N CYS A 96 -6.82 21.88 -13.54
CA CYS A 96 -5.98 21.81 -12.34
C CYS A 96 -5.32 23.18 -12.09
N THR A 97 -5.03 23.52 -10.83
CA THR A 97 -4.27 24.72 -10.47
C THR A 97 -2.77 24.52 -10.74
N ALA A 98 -1.97 25.58 -10.68
CA ALA A 98 -0.54 25.59 -10.99
C ALA A 98 0.31 24.86 -9.92
N HIS A 99 0.15 23.55 -9.81
CA HIS A 99 0.96 22.68 -8.97
C HIS A 99 2.32 22.46 -9.61
N TYR A 100 3.33 23.01 -8.96
CA TYR A 100 4.71 22.71 -9.27
C TYR A 100 5.56 22.76 -8.00
N ILE A 101 6.66 22.02 -8.00
CA ILE A 101 7.69 22.07 -6.96
C ILE A 101 9.07 21.98 -7.62
N ARG A 102 10.07 22.69 -7.09
CA ARG A 102 11.44 22.59 -7.62
C ARG A 102 12.02 21.22 -7.30
N ALA A 103 12.79 20.65 -8.23
CA ALA A 103 13.39 19.32 -8.06
C ALA A 103 14.31 19.28 -6.83
N VAL A 104 15.23 20.24 -6.70
CA VAL A 104 16.13 20.35 -5.54
C VAL A 104 15.38 20.46 -4.21
N VAL A 105 14.28 21.22 -4.18
CA VAL A 105 13.47 21.38 -2.97
C VAL A 105 12.79 20.06 -2.61
N LEU A 106 12.23 19.35 -3.61
CA LEU A 106 11.60 18.06 -3.38
C LEU A 106 12.63 17.01 -2.92
N GLU A 107 13.84 17.00 -3.49
CA GLU A 107 14.94 16.13 -3.06
C GLU A 107 15.32 16.36 -1.60
N GLN A 108 15.51 17.62 -1.21
CA GLN A 108 15.88 17.99 0.16
C GLN A 108 14.80 17.61 1.17
N LEU A 109 13.53 17.92 0.87
CA LEU A 109 12.41 17.63 1.75
C LEU A 109 12.25 16.12 1.97
N VAL A 110 12.20 15.34 0.89
CA VAL A 110 12.07 13.88 1.00
C VAL A 110 13.25 13.25 1.75
N LEU A 111 14.47 13.74 1.54
CA LEU A 111 15.65 13.27 2.28
C LEU A 111 15.54 13.57 3.78
N GLN A 112 15.15 14.80 4.13
CA GLN A 112 14.95 15.20 5.53
C GLN A 112 13.81 14.44 6.20
N ASN A 113 12.73 14.14 5.47
CA ASN A 113 11.65 13.29 5.97
C ASN A 113 12.19 11.91 6.29
N LEU A 114 12.84 11.28 5.31
CA LEU A 114 13.32 9.92 5.40
C LEU A 114 14.33 9.75 6.54
N GLN A 115 15.28 10.69 6.68
CA GLN A 115 16.23 10.69 7.79
C GLN A 115 15.54 10.76 9.15
N ARG A 116 14.49 11.58 9.30
CA ARG A 116 13.72 11.67 10.54
C ARG A 116 12.95 10.38 10.83
N VAL A 117 12.29 9.81 9.83
CA VAL A 117 11.55 8.54 9.99
C VAL A 117 12.49 7.40 10.36
N VAL A 118 13.64 7.31 9.69
CA VAL A 118 14.67 6.31 9.98
C VAL A 118 15.23 6.51 11.40
N ALA A 119 15.58 7.74 11.79
CA ALA A 119 16.08 8.02 13.13
C ALA A 119 15.06 7.67 14.22
N TYR A 120 13.80 8.08 14.05
CA TYR A 120 12.74 7.79 15.01
C TYR A 120 12.45 6.28 15.13
N ALA A 121 12.46 5.56 14.01
CA ALA A 121 12.32 4.09 14.02
C ALA A 121 13.52 3.39 14.66
N GLN A 122 14.72 3.98 14.64
CA GLN A 122 15.92 3.43 15.28
C GLN A 122 16.01 3.75 16.78
N GLU A 123 15.51 4.90 17.22
CA GLU A 123 15.51 5.32 18.63
C GLU A 123 14.57 4.47 19.49
N ASP A 124 13.34 4.25 19.02
CA ASP A 124 12.36 3.38 19.69
C ASP A 124 11.47 2.65 18.67
N GLU A 125 11.88 1.41 18.32
CA GLU A 125 11.10 0.56 17.44
C GLU A 125 9.69 0.27 17.99
N ASN A 126 9.53 0.12 19.31
CA ASN A 126 8.26 -0.22 19.92
C ASN A 126 7.28 0.96 19.89
N GLU A 127 7.77 2.16 20.21
CA GLU A 127 6.98 3.38 20.09
C GLU A 127 6.64 3.68 18.63
N PHE A 128 7.56 3.43 17.70
CA PHE A 128 7.30 3.55 16.27
C PHE A 128 6.17 2.62 15.83
N VAL A 129 6.27 1.32 16.13
CA VAL A 129 5.22 0.33 15.82
C VAL A 129 3.90 0.77 16.43
N ARG A 130 3.91 1.19 17.70
CA ARG A 130 2.71 1.67 18.38
C ARG A 130 2.10 2.85 17.64
N ARG A 131 2.89 3.86 17.26
CA ARG A 131 2.41 5.07 16.58
C ARG A 131 1.83 4.79 15.19
N VAL A 132 2.47 3.94 14.39
CA VAL A 132 1.94 3.52 13.09
C VAL A 132 0.62 2.77 13.25
N MET A 133 0.51 1.93 14.29
CA MET A 133 -0.72 1.22 14.64
C MET A 133 -1.76 2.10 15.39
N GLU A 134 -1.35 3.27 15.91
CA GLU A 134 -2.16 4.27 16.63
C GLU A 134 -2.76 5.36 15.74
N ASN A 135 -2.32 5.48 14.49
CA ASN A 135 -3.01 6.32 13.49
C ASN A 135 -4.48 5.90 13.24
N LYS A 136 -4.97 4.84 13.92
CA LYS A 136 -6.37 4.46 14.00
C LYS A 136 -7.00 4.96 15.29
N THR A 137 -8.18 5.58 15.17
CA THR A 137 -8.94 6.06 16.33
C THR A 137 -9.30 4.92 17.29
N ALA A 138 -9.50 5.23 18.58
CA ALA A 138 -9.97 4.25 19.56
C ALA A 138 -11.27 3.54 19.12
N VAL A 139 -12.12 4.23 18.35
CA VAL A 139 -13.34 3.70 17.73
C VAL A 139 -13.01 2.59 16.72
N GLN A 140 -12.05 2.82 15.82
CA GLN A 140 -11.63 1.82 14.85
C GLN A 140 -11.04 0.57 15.52
N ARG A 141 -10.31 0.72 16.63
CA ARG A 141 -9.81 -0.44 17.40
C ARG A 141 -10.93 -1.27 18.01
N ALA A 142 -11.95 -0.61 18.57
CA ALA A 142 -13.11 -1.29 19.14
C ALA A 142 -13.92 -2.04 18.07
N GLU A 143 -14.14 -1.41 16.91
CA GLU A 143 -14.80 -2.04 15.76
C GLU A 143 -14.02 -3.26 15.25
N GLN A 144 -12.69 -3.17 15.23
CA GLN A 144 -11.80 -4.27 14.81
C GLN A 144 -11.86 -5.47 15.75
N GLU A 145 -11.76 -5.23 17.06
CA GLU A 145 -11.87 -6.30 18.06
C GLU A 145 -13.26 -6.94 18.00
N GLN A 146 -14.30 -6.15 17.77
CA GLN A 146 -15.65 -6.66 17.59
C GLN A 146 -15.77 -7.51 16.31
N ALA A 147 -15.16 -7.08 15.20
CA ALA A 147 -15.14 -7.84 13.95
C ALA A 147 -14.44 -9.19 14.12
N LYS A 148 -13.27 -9.21 14.80
CA LYS A 148 -12.54 -10.45 15.11
C LYS A 148 -13.35 -11.43 15.94
N ARG A 149 -13.99 -10.95 17.02
CA ARG A 149 -14.86 -11.79 17.86
C ARG A 149 -16.07 -12.33 17.11
N LYS A 150 -16.66 -11.52 16.23
CA LYS A 150 -17.79 -11.95 15.37
C LYS A 150 -17.34 -13.05 14.40
N LEU A 151 -16.20 -12.87 13.76
CA LEU A 151 -15.61 -13.85 12.85
C LEU A 151 -15.37 -15.19 13.56
N GLU A 152 -14.67 -15.20 14.70
CA GLU A 152 -14.43 -16.42 15.47
C GLU A 152 -15.74 -17.13 15.87
N LYS A 153 -16.78 -16.37 16.21
CA LYS A 153 -18.10 -16.92 16.54
C LYS A 153 -18.75 -17.57 15.31
N GLN A 154 -18.68 -16.93 14.15
CA GLN A 154 -19.24 -17.47 12.90
C GLN A 154 -18.50 -18.72 12.44
N GLU A 155 -17.16 -18.74 12.52
CA GLU A 155 -16.35 -19.91 12.16
C GLU A 155 -16.66 -21.12 13.06
N ARG A 156 -16.84 -20.89 14.36
CA ARG A 156 -17.28 -21.95 15.29
C ARG A 156 -18.65 -22.49 14.92
N ARG A 157 -19.60 -21.62 14.56
CA ARG A 157 -20.96 -22.03 14.15
C ARG A 157 -20.94 -22.78 12.81
N ILE A 158 -20.14 -22.35 11.85
CA ILE A 158 -19.96 -23.06 10.56
C ILE A 158 -19.43 -24.47 10.83
N SER A 159 -18.41 -24.60 11.68
CA SER A 159 -17.82 -25.89 12.06
C SER A 159 -18.81 -26.81 12.80
N GLU A 160 -19.69 -26.22 13.61
CA GLU A 160 -20.78 -26.95 14.28
C GLU A 160 -21.81 -27.45 13.26
N LEU A 161 -22.22 -26.59 12.31
CA LEU A 161 -23.13 -26.95 11.23
C LEU A 161 -22.55 -28.07 10.35
N ASP A 162 -21.25 -28.04 10.04
CA ASP A 162 -20.58 -29.12 9.30
C ASP A 162 -20.73 -30.48 10.01
N ARG A 163 -20.54 -30.51 11.35
CA ARG A 163 -20.72 -31.73 12.15
C ARG A 163 -22.16 -32.20 12.17
N ILE A 164 -23.11 -31.28 12.30
CA ILE A 164 -24.56 -31.59 12.29
C ILE A 164 -24.96 -32.17 10.93
N ILE A 165 -24.50 -31.55 9.84
CA ILE A 165 -24.77 -32.02 8.47
C ILE A 165 -24.17 -33.41 8.26
N GLN A 166 -22.94 -33.65 8.71
CA GLN A 166 -22.31 -34.97 8.63
C GLN A 166 -23.14 -36.04 9.37
N GLN A 167 -23.58 -35.77 10.59
CA GLN A 167 -24.43 -36.68 11.36
C GLN A 167 -25.78 -36.94 10.66
N LEU A 168 -26.40 -35.92 10.08
CA LEU A 168 -27.65 -36.07 9.31
C LEU A 168 -27.49 -37.01 8.11
N TYR A 169 -26.33 -36.96 7.44
CA TYR A 169 -26.01 -37.90 6.37
C TYR A 169 -25.86 -39.34 6.89
N GLU A 170 -25.16 -39.52 8.01
CA GLU A 170 -24.99 -40.84 8.66
C GLU A 170 -26.34 -41.44 9.08
N ASP A 171 -27.23 -40.64 9.67
CA ASP A 171 -28.60 -41.03 10.07
C ASP A 171 -29.51 -41.34 8.88
N ARG A 172 -29.28 -40.69 7.74
CA ARG A 172 -29.99 -40.99 6.49
C ARG A 172 -29.56 -42.33 5.91
N VAL A 173 -28.26 -42.62 5.93
CA VAL A 173 -27.68 -43.88 5.42
C VAL A 173 -28.07 -45.06 6.31
N SER A 174 -28.11 -44.89 7.64
CA SER A 174 -28.54 -45.91 8.59
C SER A 174 -30.05 -46.21 8.56
N GLY A 175 -30.82 -45.38 7.85
CA GLY A 175 -32.27 -45.51 7.74
C GLY A 175 -33.05 -44.95 8.95
N ALA A 176 -32.37 -44.33 9.92
CA ALA A 176 -32.99 -43.66 11.05
C ALA A 176 -33.79 -42.41 10.64
N LEU A 177 -33.46 -41.82 9.48
CA LEU A 177 -34.09 -40.59 8.97
C LEU A 177 -34.75 -40.78 7.60
N SER A 178 -36.00 -40.29 7.47
CA SER A 178 -36.72 -40.28 6.19
C SER A 178 -36.13 -39.26 5.21
N ALA A 179 -36.26 -39.51 3.90
CA ALA A 179 -35.75 -38.63 2.85
C ALA A 179 -36.34 -37.21 2.94
N GLU A 180 -37.64 -37.11 3.24
CA GLU A 180 -38.34 -35.83 3.35
C GLU A 180 -37.84 -34.99 4.54
N ARG A 181 -37.60 -35.63 5.70
CA ARG A 181 -37.06 -34.96 6.88
C ARG A 181 -35.60 -34.53 6.67
N PHE A 182 -34.81 -35.38 6.02
CA PHE A 182 -33.44 -35.04 5.65
C PHE A 182 -33.41 -33.78 4.78
N ALA A 183 -34.15 -33.76 3.66
CA ALA A 183 -34.17 -32.62 2.74
C ALA A 183 -34.61 -31.31 3.41
N LYS A 184 -35.58 -31.37 4.34
CA LYS A 184 -36.05 -30.19 5.09
C LYS A 184 -34.99 -29.67 6.07
N LEU A 185 -34.31 -30.56 6.79
CA LEU A 185 -33.29 -30.17 7.78
C LEU A 185 -31.98 -29.73 7.12
N SER A 186 -31.50 -30.49 6.13
CA SER A 186 -30.26 -30.18 5.41
C SER A 186 -30.39 -28.83 4.70
N GLY A 187 -31.50 -28.56 4.02
CA GLY A 187 -31.71 -27.29 3.33
C GLY A 187 -31.71 -26.07 4.27
N GLY A 188 -32.18 -26.22 5.51
CA GLY A 188 -32.13 -25.16 6.51
C GLY A 188 -30.70 -24.87 6.99
N TYR A 189 -29.96 -25.93 7.34
CA TYR A 189 -28.58 -25.81 7.83
C TYR A 189 -27.61 -25.37 6.72
N GLU A 190 -27.77 -25.86 5.49
CA GLU A 190 -26.97 -25.42 4.34
C GLU A 190 -27.19 -23.93 4.05
N LYS A 191 -28.44 -23.45 4.15
CA LYS A 191 -28.75 -22.03 3.98
C LYS A 191 -28.10 -21.17 5.07
N GLU A 192 -28.23 -21.57 6.34
CA GLU A 192 -27.57 -20.89 7.46
C GLU A 192 -26.04 -20.87 7.27
N GLN A 193 -25.47 -21.99 6.83
CA GLN A 193 -24.04 -22.10 6.60
C GLN A 193 -23.55 -21.17 5.48
N GLU A 194 -24.30 -21.07 4.37
CA GLU A 194 -23.96 -20.18 3.26
C GLU A 194 -24.00 -18.70 3.68
N GLU A 195 -25.05 -18.29 4.40
CA GLU A 195 -25.18 -16.93 4.93
C GLU A 195 -24.01 -16.59 5.89
N LEU A 196 -23.65 -17.54 6.77
CA LEU A 196 -22.51 -17.38 7.68
C LEU A 196 -21.17 -17.34 6.94
N LYS A 197 -20.96 -18.17 5.92
CA LYS A 197 -19.74 -18.18 5.10
C LYS A 197 -19.56 -16.86 4.36
N GLN A 198 -20.64 -16.30 3.81
CA GLN A 198 -20.59 -15.02 3.12
C GLN A 198 -20.25 -13.88 4.08
N SER A 199 -20.90 -13.83 5.24
CA SER A 199 -20.61 -12.83 6.27
C SER A 199 -19.19 -12.98 6.85
N ALA A 200 -18.73 -14.21 7.08
CA ALA A 200 -17.39 -14.49 7.56
C ALA A 200 -16.33 -14.01 6.56
N LYS A 201 -16.56 -14.17 5.25
CA LYS A 201 -15.66 -13.68 4.19
C LYS A 201 -15.49 -12.15 4.23
N GLU A 202 -16.57 -11.42 4.48
CA GLU A 202 -16.54 -9.95 4.63
C GLU A 202 -15.78 -9.53 5.89
N LEU A 203 -16.05 -10.18 7.03
CA LEU A 203 -15.33 -9.93 8.28
C LEU A 203 -13.84 -10.30 8.18
N GLN A 204 -13.52 -11.39 7.48
CA GLN A 204 -12.14 -11.82 7.23
C GLN A 204 -11.38 -10.78 6.42
N ALA A 205 -12.01 -10.17 5.40
CA ALA A 205 -11.39 -9.11 4.64
C ALA A 205 -11.01 -7.92 5.54
N ILE A 206 -11.87 -7.56 6.51
CA ILE A 206 -11.59 -6.50 7.49
C ILE A 206 -10.43 -6.89 8.41
N VAL A 207 -10.44 -8.11 8.97
CA VAL A 207 -9.38 -8.60 9.86
C VAL A 207 -8.03 -8.71 9.15
N ASN A 208 -8.00 -9.21 7.91
CA ASN A 208 -6.79 -9.36 7.12
C ASN A 208 -6.08 -8.03 6.86
N THR A 209 -6.81 -6.92 6.73
CA THR A 209 -6.17 -5.60 6.57
C THR A 209 -5.28 -5.23 7.77
N ILE A 210 -5.60 -5.73 8.96
CA ILE A 210 -4.87 -5.44 10.20
C ILE A 210 -3.61 -6.28 10.29
N GLU A 211 -3.71 -7.58 10.02
CA GLU A 211 -2.56 -8.49 10.00
C GLU A 211 -1.56 -8.06 8.92
N THR A 212 -2.06 -7.70 7.75
CA THR A 212 -1.23 -7.14 6.67
C THR A 212 -0.50 -5.88 7.14
N GLN A 213 -1.15 -4.99 7.90
CA GLN A 213 -0.48 -3.80 8.45
C GLN A 213 0.60 -4.13 9.48
N ALA A 214 0.37 -5.10 10.37
CA ALA A 214 1.38 -5.52 11.34
C ALA A 214 2.61 -6.13 10.65
N VAL A 215 2.40 -6.99 9.65
CA VAL A 215 3.46 -7.55 8.82
C VAL A 215 4.22 -6.45 8.09
N ASN A 216 3.49 -5.51 7.48
CA ASN A 216 4.04 -4.37 6.78
C ASN A 216 4.97 -3.51 7.67
N VAL A 217 4.59 -3.20 8.91
CA VAL A 217 5.45 -2.44 9.84
C VAL A 217 6.77 -3.19 10.09
N GLN A 218 6.72 -4.51 10.26
CA GLN A 218 7.93 -5.31 10.42
C GLN A 218 8.80 -5.29 9.16
N SER A 219 8.20 -5.40 7.97
CA SER A 219 8.91 -5.29 6.70
C SER A 219 9.58 -3.93 6.56
N PHE A 220 8.92 -2.84 6.97
CA PHE A 220 9.52 -1.50 6.99
C PHE A 220 10.73 -1.43 7.93
N LEU A 221 10.62 -1.97 9.15
CA LEU A 221 11.74 -1.99 10.11
C LEU A 221 12.95 -2.78 9.56
N LYS A 222 12.74 -3.86 8.80
CA LYS A 222 13.83 -4.57 8.11
C LYS A 222 14.58 -3.65 7.15
N ILE A 223 13.87 -2.80 6.39
CA ILE A 223 14.47 -1.85 5.45
C ILE A 223 15.20 -0.73 6.20
N VAL A 224 14.62 -0.20 7.28
CA VAL A 224 15.27 0.80 8.15
C VAL A 224 16.60 0.28 8.70
N ARG A 225 16.66 -0.97 9.15
CA ARG A 225 17.90 -1.60 9.64
C ARG A 225 18.98 -1.74 8.56
N LYS A 226 18.59 -1.88 7.29
CA LYS A 226 19.52 -1.96 6.14
C LYS A 226 20.14 -0.60 5.80
N TYR A 227 19.43 0.50 6.01
CA TYR A 227 19.89 1.85 5.66
C TYR A 227 19.99 2.73 6.92
N THR A 228 21.18 2.77 7.51
CA THR A 228 21.46 3.66 8.64
C THR A 228 21.87 5.04 8.10
N ALA A 229 21.01 6.04 8.27
CA ALA A 229 21.24 7.45 7.93
C ALA A 229 21.71 7.70 6.47
N PRO A 230 20.83 7.53 5.46
CA PRO A 230 21.18 7.84 4.07
C PRO A 230 21.55 9.33 3.92
N THR A 231 22.72 9.61 3.35
CA THR A 231 23.19 10.98 3.07
C THR A 231 22.66 11.52 1.73
N GLU A 232 22.30 10.64 0.80
CA GLU A 232 21.79 10.98 -0.52
C GLU A 232 20.61 10.07 -0.91
N LEU A 233 19.66 10.63 -1.68
CA LEU A 233 18.55 9.86 -2.23
C LEU A 233 19.00 9.08 -3.47
N THR A 234 19.11 7.77 -3.34
CA THR A 234 19.33 6.89 -4.49
C THR A 234 18.00 6.39 -5.05
N PRO A 235 17.91 6.09 -6.36
CA PRO A 235 16.71 5.47 -6.93
C PRO A 235 16.33 4.14 -6.27
N ALA A 236 17.30 3.38 -5.75
CA ALA A 236 17.04 2.14 -5.02
C ALA A 236 16.36 2.42 -3.68
N LEU A 237 16.89 3.36 -2.91
CA LEU A 237 16.31 3.80 -1.64
C LEU A 237 14.86 4.29 -1.82
N LEU A 238 14.61 5.14 -2.84
CA LEU A 238 13.26 5.62 -3.13
C LEU A 238 12.29 4.50 -3.50
N ARG A 239 12.74 3.48 -4.25
CA ARG A 239 11.88 2.33 -4.59
C ARG A 239 11.55 1.46 -3.38
N GLU A 240 12.49 1.30 -2.45
CA GLU A 240 12.27 0.48 -1.25
C GLU A 240 11.44 1.22 -0.20
N PHE A 241 11.63 2.53 -0.01
CA PHE A 241 10.96 3.30 1.03
C PHE A 241 9.70 4.04 0.58
N VAL A 242 9.64 4.58 -0.63
CA VAL A 242 8.60 5.54 -1.01
C VAL A 242 7.62 4.92 -2.00
N GLU A 243 6.35 4.89 -1.62
CA GLU A 243 5.26 4.44 -2.51
C GLU A 243 4.83 5.57 -3.45
N LYS A 244 4.54 6.75 -2.89
CA LYS A 244 4.12 7.94 -3.64
C LYS A 244 4.40 9.20 -2.84
N ILE A 245 4.55 10.32 -3.53
CA ILE A 245 4.71 11.64 -2.94
C ILE A 245 3.58 12.53 -3.47
N VAL A 246 2.79 13.10 -2.57
CA VAL A 246 1.67 13.98 -2.92
C VAL A 246 2.09 15.43 -2.69
N VAL A 247 1.97 16.24 -3.73
CA VAL A 247 2.35 17.66 -3.71
C VAL A 247 1.09 18.52 -3.73
N HIS A 248 0.94 19.35 -2.71
CA HIS A 248 -0.19 20.28 -2.57
C HIS A 248 0.02 21.58 -3.34
N ALA A 249 -1.07 22.33 -3.51
CA ALA A 249 -1.03 23.65 -4.12
C ALA A 249 -0.14 24.59 -3.28
N PRO A 250 0.62 25.49 -3.91
CA PRO A 250 1.41 26.48 -3.18
C PRO A 250 0.49 27.52 -2.53
N ASP A 251 0.61 27.68 -1.22
CA ASP A 251 -0.02 28.76 -0.47
C ASP A 251 0.90 29.99 -0.41
N LYS A 252 0.31 31.17 -0.54
CA LYS A 252 0.96 32.49 -0.49
C LYS A 252 0.26 33.46 0.45
N SER A 253 -0.75 33.01 1.20
CA SER A 253 -1.55 33.82 2.12
C SER A 253 -0.69 34.60 3.14
N SER A 254 0.44 34.02 3.56
CA SER A 254 1.37 34.57 4.55
C SER A 254 2.42 35.54 3.98
N GLY A 255 2.37 35.89 2.69
CA GLY A 255 3.41 36.69 2.01
C GLY A 255 4.67 35.89 1.61
N HIS A 256 4.86 34.70 2.17
CA HIS A 256 5.86 33.72 1.74
C HIS A 256 5.21 32.55 1.02
N ARG A 257 5.90 31.98 0.03
CA ARG A 257 5.43 30.76 -0.64
C ARG A 257 5.69 29.57 0.29
N THR A 258 4.63 28.96 0.78
CA THR A 258 4.64 27.71 1.53
C THR A 258 3.94 26.62 0.74
N GLN A 259 4.53 25.43 0.65
CA GLN A 259 3.92 24.31 -0.05
C GLN A 259 4.14 23.04 0.77
N ARG A 260 3.03 22.34 1.04
CA ARG A 260 2.99 21.06 1.74
C ARG A 260 3.30 19.92 0.78
N ILE A 261 4.06 18.93 1.27
CA ILE A 261 4.18 17.63 0.62
C ILE A 261 3.85 16.52 1.62
N ASP A 262 3.21 15.46 1.14
CA ASP A 262 2.98 14.24 1.90
C ASP A 262 3.78 13.10 1.27
N VAL A 263 4.62 12.43 2.06
CA VAL A 263 5.41 11.28 1.62
C VAL A 263 4.73 10.03 2.13
N HIS A 264 4.26 9.18 1.22
CA HIS A 264 3.71 7.88 1.55
C HIS A 264 4.81 6.84 1.45
N TYR A 265 5.09 6.19 2.56
CA TYR A 265 6.07 5.14 2.63
C TYR A 265 5.47 3.78 2.27
N ASN A 266 6.27 2.94 1.62
CA ASN A 266 5.92 1.55 1.45
C ASN A 266 5.64 0.92 2.82
N PHE A 267 4.65 0.03 2.86
CA PHE A 267 4.23 -0.74 4.03
C PHE A 267 3.47 0.06 5.11
N ILE A 268 3.93 1.26 5.49
CA ILE A 268 3.36 2.03 6.60
C ILE A 268 2.46 3.20 6.19
N GLY A 269 2.42 3.56 4.90
CA GLY A 269 1.56 4.62 4.37
C GLY A 269 2.03 6.02 4.75
N GLU A 270 1.08 6.94 4.96
CA GLU A 270 1.38 8.31 5.42
C GLU A 270 1.58 8.28 6.94
N ILE A 271 2.73 8.77 7.41
CA ILE A 271 2.93 9.02 8.83
C ILE A 271 3.24 10.50 9.01
N ASP A 272 2.38 11.15 9.79
CA ASP A 272 2.56 12.55 10.14
C ASP A 272 3.69 12.71 11.16
N PHE A 273 4.91 12.83 10.65
CA PHE A 273 6.09 13.26 11.40
C PHE A 273 6.32 14.78 11.31
N SER A 274 5.23 15.54 11.17
CA SER A 274 5.14 17.00 10.98
C SER A 274 5.10 17.42 9.50
N PRO A 275 4.16 18.29 9.10
CA PRO A 275 3.99 18.71 7.71
C PRO A 275 5.24 19.42 7.19
N GLU A 276 5.80 18.90 6.09
CA GLU A 276 6.93 19.52 5.44
C GLU A 276 6.47 20.76 4.69
N TYR A 277 6.86 21.93 5.19
CA TYR A 277 6.66 23.19 4.50
C TYR A 277 7.93 23.56 3.74
N SER A 278 7.86 23.65 2.41
CA SER A 278 8.89 24.38 1.67
C SER A 278 8.77 25.88 1.99
N ARG A 279 9.71 26.45 2.75
CA ARG A 279 9.85 27.91 2.86
C ARG A 279 10.90 28.35 1.83
N VAL A 280 10.46 28.95 0.73
CA VAL A 280 11.40 29.53 -0.26
C VAL A 280 11.52 31.04 0.00
N SER A 281 12.56 31.47 0.71
CA SER A 281 12.97 32.88 0.72
C SER A 281 13.69 33.19 -0.59
N ARG A 282 13.22 34.19 -1.34
CA ARG A 282 13.99 34.72 -2.47
C ARG A 282 15.23 35.40 -1.89
N GLN A 283 16.41 34.81 -2.07
CA GLN A 283 17.65 35.55 -1.91
C GLN A 283 17.74 36.52 -3.10
N THR A 284 17.57 37.81 -2.81
CA THR A 284 17.80 38.88 -3.78
C THR A 284 19.32 38.99 -3.94
N THR A 285 19.88 38.38 -4.99
CA THR A 285 21.27 38.63 -5.36
C THR A 285 21.38 40.11 -5.74
N THR A 286 22.11 40.87 -4.92
CA THR A 286 22.44 42.28 -5.15
C THR A 286 23.70 42.36 -5.99
#